data_AF-A0A4S4KGK5-F1
#
_entry.id   AF-A0A4S4KGK5-F1
#
_cell.length_a   1.000
_cell.length_b   1.000
_cell.length_c   1.000
_cell.angle_alpha   90.00
_cell.angle_beta   90.00
_cell.angle_gamma   90.00
#
_symmetry.space_group_name_H-M   'P 1'
#
loop_
_entity.id
_entity.type
_entity.pdbx_description
1 polymer ?
#
loop_
_entity_poly.entity_id
_entity_poly.type
_entity_poly.pdbx_seq_one_letter_code
_entity_poly.pdbx_strand_id
1 'polypeptide(L)'
;MLLAAVVEALNTYPELSTLHYEQMTDFIGLVRHLKPTLSRLETPYTGTPPASLSVNIQDFLAVSLGVEDNVLKHMWAAFRHTAWEDGLSPDGLTAHKEHTKYLPYFLKHGLSRNIAFYMLYPPLLVCVECMRHHRSSKNTSLRYTLGEEVSHPITVFTAHLGIVPGIATSAYCRKCNTRYYPNYYVHTQATHYYMAVDVCEFFTSMMANSWTSATNCARIYNESLADLSVQADLPASWHNRLRMEIEDVWMGFYLHGANVYALLFKHAINV
;
A
#
# COMPACT_ATOMS: atom_id res chain seq x y z
N MET A 1 -22.59 -13.24 2.53
CA MET A 1 -21.78 -13.17 3.76
C MET A 1 -21.92 -11.83 4.46
N LEU A 2 -21.68 -10.69 3.79
CA LEU A 2 -21.72 -9.36 4.43
C LEU A 2 -23.03 -9.03 5.16
N LEU A 3 -24.20 -9.31 4.55
CA LEU A 3 -25.50 -9.07 5.19
C LEU A 3 -25.73 -9.90 6.46
N ALA A 4 -25.25 -11.16 6.50
CA ALA A 4 -25.37 -12.00 7.69
C ALA A 4 -24.49 -11.47 8.83
N ALA A 5 -23.26 -11.06 8.50
CA ALA A 5 -22.35 -10.44 9.47
C ALA A 5 -22.91 -9.10 10.01
N VAL A 6 -23.56 -8.30 9.18
CA VAL A 6 -24.22 -7.06 9.62
C VAL A 6 -25.37 -7.35 10.58
N VAL A 7 -26.22 -8.35 10.31
CA VAL A 7 -27.32 -8.71 11.20
C VAL A 7 -26.80 -9.23 12.55
N GLU A 8 -25.76 -10.06 12.54
CA GLU A 8 -25.13 -10.56 13.77
C GLU A 8 -24.47 -9.43 14.59
N ALA A 9 -23.79 -8.50 13.91
CA ALA A 9 -23.19 -7.32 14.53
C ALA A 9 -24.24 -6.44 15.21
N LEU A 10 -25.39 -6.21 14.57
CA LEU A 10 -26.49 -5.40 15.12
C LEU A 10 -27.14 -6.05 16.35
N ASN A 11 -27.23 -7.38 16.38
CA ASN A 11 -27.74 -8.11 17.55
C ASN A 11 -26.77 -8.05 18.73
N THR A 12 -25.46 -8.03 18.46
CA THR A 12 -24.41 -8.01 19.50
C THR A 12 -24.16 -6.60 20.03
N TYR A 13 -24.20 -5.60 19.17
CA TYR A 13 -23.92 -4.20 19.49
C TYR A 13 -25.07 -3.31 18.97
N PRO A 14 -26.10 -3.03 19.80
CA PRO A 14 -27.25 -2.23 19.40
C PRO A 14 -26.90 -0.81 18.93
N GLU A 15 -25.78 -0.27 19.43
CA GLU A 15 -25.25 1.05 19.03
C GLU A 15 -24.91 1.13 17.54
N LEU A 16 -24.63 0.00 16.88
CA LEU A 16 -24.36 -0.02 15.44
C LEU A 16 -25.62 0.22 14.59
N SER A 17 -26.82 0.18 15.19
CA SER A 17 -28.09 0.42 14.48
C SER A 17 -28.27 1.87 14.02
N THR A 18 -27.52 2.82 14.58
CA THR A 18 -27.55 4.22 14.18
C THR A 18 -26.73 4.49 12.92
N LEU A 19 -25.91 3.53 12.48
CA LEU A 19 -25.05 3.67 11.31
C LEU A 19 -25.77 3.31 10.02
N HIS A 20 -25.44 4.04 8.95
CA HIS A 20 -25.88 3.67 7.62
C HIS A 20 -25.12 2.45 7.10
N TYR A 21 -25.79 1.63 6.28
CA TYR A 21 -25.16 0.48 5.63
C TYR A 21 -23.90 0.86 4.84
N GLU A 22 -23.90 2.03 4.20
CA GLU A 22 -22.74 2.55 3.48
C GLU A 22 -21.51 2.75 4.38
N GLN A 23 -21.69 3.32 5.58
CA GLN A 23 -20.60 3.49 6.54
C GLN A 23 -20.02 2.14 6.99
N MET A 24 -20.86 1.10 7.13
CA MET A 24 -20.40 -0.24 7.45
C MET A 24 -19.60 -0.87 6.30
N THR A 25 -20.07 -0.70 5.05
CA THR A 25 -19.33 -1.20 3.87
C THR A 25 -18.02 -0.45 3.65
N ASP A 26 -18.01 0.87 3.88
CA ASP A 26 -16.83 1.71 3.73
C ASP A 26 -15.79 1.39 4.81
N PHE A 27 -16.23 1.13 6.04
CA PHE A 27 -15.35 0.62 7.09
C PHE A 27 -14.65 -0.67 6.67
N ILE A 28 -15.40 -1.65 6.16
CA ILE A 28 -14.84 -2.92 5.69
C ILE A 28 -13.84 -2.68 4.56
N GLY A 29 -14.19 -1.83 3.58
CA GLY A 29 -13.31 -1.48 2.46
C GLY A 29 -12.01 -0.80 2.89
N LEU A 30 -12.09 0.19 3.77
CA LEU A 30 -10.92 0.88 4.32
C LEU A 30 -10.03 -0.06 5.12
N VAL A 31 -10.61 -0.94 5.93
CA VAL A 31 -9.85 -1.96 6.68
C VAL A 31 -9.14 -2.93 5.73
N ARG A 32 -9.79 -3.36 4.64
CA ARG A 32 -9.15 -4.20 3.61
C ARG A 32 -7.93 -3.52 2.99
N HIS A 33 -8.01 -2.23 2.70
CA HIS A 33 -6.87 -1.43 2.24
C HIS A 33 -5.75 -1.34 3.27
N LEU A 34 -6.09 -1.22 4.54
CA LEU A 34 -5.13 -1.15 5.65
C LEU A 34 -4.57 -2.52 6.05
N LYS A 35 -5.18 -3.63 5.61
CA LYS A 35 -4.81 -5.01 5.99
C LYS A 35 -3.31 -5.30 5.83
N PRO A 36 -2.61 -4.92 4.74
CA PRO A 36 -1.17 -5.17 4.63
C PRO A 36 -0.36 -4.48 5.73
N THR A 37 -0.75 -3.26 6.11
CA THR A 37 -0.14 -2.51 7.21
C THR A 37 -0.48 -3.13 8.56
N LEU A 38 -1.74 -3.44 8.80
CA LEU A 38 -2.22 -4.04 10.06
C LEU A 38 -1.60 -5.42 10.31
N SER A 39 -1.42 -6.23 9.26
CA SER A 39 -0.82 -7.56 9.35
C SER A 39 0.64 -7.54 9.83
N ARG A 40 1.32 -6.40 9.73
CA ARG A 40 2.71 -6.23 10.22
C ARG A 40 2.78 -5.88 11.70
N LEU A 41 1.69 -5.41 12.30
CA LEU A 41 1.63 -5.11 13.74
C LEU A 41 1.64 -6.39 14.59
N GLU A 42 1.19 -7.52 14.03
CA GLU A 42 1.19 -8.82 14.70
C GLU A 42 2.45 -9.63 14.34
N THR A 43 3.46 -9.59 15.21
CA THR A 43 4.57 -10.56 15.16
C THR A 43 4.28 -11.75 16.08
N PRO A 44 4.43 -13.02 15.64
CA PRO A 44 4.66 -13.51 14.28
C PRO A 44 3.34 -13.68 13.51
N TYR A 45 3.33 -13.41 12.20
CA TYR A 45 2.19 -13.52 11.28
C TYR A 45 1.22 -14.69 11.57
N THR A 46 0.23 -14.44 12.40
CA THR A 46 -0.84 -15.39 12.75
C THR A 46 -1.91 -15.44 11.66
N GLY A 47 -1.86 -14.53 10.68
CA GLY A 47 -2.88 -14.39 9.65
C GLY A 47 -4.22 -13.88 10.19
N THR A 48 -4.27 -13.46 11.45
CA THR A 48 -5.45 -12.97 12.14
C THR A 48 -5.51 -11.44 12.15
N PRO A 49 -6.71 -10.84 12.27
CA PRO A 49 -6.83 -9.40 12.49
C PRO A 49 -6.32 -9.04 13.90
N PRO A 50 -5.68 -7.86 14.06
CA PRO A 50 -5.18 -7.44 15.35
C PRO A 50 -6.24 -7.26 16.43
N ALA A 51 -5.88 -7.58 17.66
CA ALA A 51 -6.77 -7.40 18.81
C ALA A 51 -7.21 -5.93 18.97
N SER A 52 -6.28 -4.99 18.76
CA SER A 52 -6.50 -3.55 18.88
C SER A 52 -5.81 -2.79 17.75
N LEU A 53 -6.45 -1.74 17.25
CA LEU A 53 -5.87 -0.82 16.28
C LEU A 53 -4.95 0.21 16.94
N SER A 54 -3.95 0.72 16.23
CA SER A 54 -3.16 1.87 16.69
C SER A 54 -4.00 3.15 16.68
N VAL A 55 -3.63 4.12 17.54
CA VAL A 55 -4.38 5.38 17.71
C VAL A 55 -4.53 6.13 16.38
N ASN A 56 -3.47 6.18 15.56
CA ASN A 56 -3.51 6.87 14.26
C ASN A 56 -4.52 6.24 13.29
N ILE A 57 -4.66 4.91 13.31
CA ILE A 57 -5.60 4.20 12.44
C ILE A 57 -7.03 4.36 12.96
N GLN A 58 -7.23 4.35 14.28
CA GLN A 58 -8.54 4.63 14.89
C GLN A 58 -9.02 6.03 14.53
N ASP A 59 -8.18 7.06 14.74
CA ASP A 59 -8.50 8.45 14.43
C ASP A 59 -8.73 8.66 12.91
N PHE A 60 -7.97 7.97 12.06
CA PHE A 60 -8.23 7.99 10.61
C PHE A 60 -9.62 7.44 10.26
N LEU A 61 -9.96 6.24 10.74
CA LEU A 61 -11.24 5.61 10.43
C LEU A 61 -12.42 6.39 11.03
N ALA A 62 -12.27 6.93 12.25
CA ALA A 62 -13.29 7.75 12.91
C ALA A 62 -13.63 9.00 12.08
N VAL A 63 -12.61 9.74 11.67
CA VAL A 63 -12.79 10.98 10.90
C VAL A 63 -13.26 10.69 9.47
N SER A 64 -12.76 9.64 8.83
CA SER A 64 -13.19 9.26 7.48
C SER A 64 -14.66 8.86 7.42
N LEU A 65 -15.19 8.18 8.44
CA LEU A 65 -16.57 7.71 8.48
C LEU A 65 -17.52 8.64 9.23
N GLY A 66 -16.99 9.66 9.93
CA GLY A 66 -17.76 10.58 10.76
C GLY A 66 -18.40 9.90 11.97
N VAL A 67 -17.71 8.94 12.58
CA VAL A 67 -18.21 8.13 13.70
C VAL A 67 -17.43 8.40 14.99
N GLU A 68 -18.08 8.22 16.14
CA GLU A 68 -17.43 8.34 17.45
C GLU A 68 -16.54 7.13 17.77
N ASP A 69 -15.49 7.33 18.55
CA ASP A 69 -14.50 6.29 18.91
C ASP A 69 -15.11 5.05 19.55
N ASN A 70 -16.16 5.20 20.36
CA ASN A 70 -16.84 4.06 21.00
C ASN A 70 -17.55 3.21 19.96
N VAL A 71 -18.26 3.85 19.02
CA VAL A 71 -18.91 3.17 17.90
C VAL A 71 -17.86 2.48 17.03
N LEU A 72 -16.74 3.14 16.74
CA LEU A 72 -15.65 2.56 15.96
C LEU A 72 -15.05 1.31 16.61
N LYS A 73 -14.89 1.27 17.94
CA LYS A 73 -14.41 0.08 18.66
C LYS A 73 -15.38 -1.10 18.50
N HIS A 74 -16.69 -0.84 18.56
CA HIS A 74 -17.71 -1.84 18.31
C HIS A 74 -17.70 -2.30 16.84
N MET A 75 -17.52 -1.38 15.88
CA MET A 75 -17.35 -1.72 14.46
C MET A 75 -16.13 -2.62 14.22
N TRP A 76 -14.99 -2.31 14.85
CA TRP A 76 -13.80 -3.17 14.76
C TRP A 76 -14.06 -4.55 15.35
N ALA A 77 -14.64 -4.63 16.54
CA ALA A 77 -14.95 -5.90 17.18
C ALA A 77 -15.88 -6.78 16.32
N ALA A 78 -16.88 -6.16 15.68
CA ALA A 78 -17.86 -6.86 14.86
C ALA A 78 -17.35 -7.26 13.47
N PHE A 79 -16.69 -6.34 12.75
CA PHE A 79 -16.40 -6.51 11.33
C PHE A 79 -14.95 -6.90 11.01
N ARG A 80 -14.02 -6.90 11.98
CA ARG A 80 -12.60 -7.19 11.71
C ARG A 80 -12.38 -8.53 11.00
N HIS A 81 -13.13 -9.57 11.37
CA HIS A 81 -12.97 -10.90 10.77
C HIS A 81 -13.49 -10.93 9.33
N THR A 82 -14.68 -10.36 9.09
CA THR A 82 -15.26 -10.19 7.76
C THR A 82 -14.34 -9.41 6.82
N ALA A 83 -13.74 -8.32 7.31
CA ALA A 83 -12.78 -7.53 6.54
C ALA A 83 -11.46 -8.26 6.31
N TRP A 84 -11.12 -9.25 7.13
CA TRP A 84 -9.88 -10.02 7.02
C TRP A 84 -10.00 -11.22 6.10
N GLU A 85 -11.15 -11.89 6.06
CA GLU A 85 -11.40 -13.08 5.23
C GLU A 85 -11.60 -12.71 3.76
N ASP A 86 -12.40 -11.67 3.51
CA ASP A 86 -12.62 -11.16 2.17
C ASP A 86 -11.40 -10.34 1.73
N GLY A 87 -10.57 -10.91 0.84
CA GLY A 87 -9.52 -10.15 0.16
C GLY A 87 -10.09 -9.08 -0.77
N LEU A 88 -9.24 -8.13 -1.19
CA LEU A 88 -9.54 -7.30 -2.36
C LEU A 88 -9.85 -8.23 -3.54
N SER A 89 -10.88 -7.89 -4.33
CA SER A 89 -11.29 -8.71 -5.45
C SER A 89 -10.09 -8.97 -6.37
N PRO A 90 -9.80 -10.22 -6.76
CA PRO A 90 -8.68 -10.54 -7.65
C PRO A 90 -8.89 -9.99 -9.07
N ASP A 91 -10.12 -9.59 -9.40
CA ASP A 91 -10.44 -8.92 -10.65
C ASP A 91 -10.00 -7.45 -10.63
N GLY A 92 -9.09 -7.10 -11.55
CA GLY A 92 -8.49 -5.77 -11.65
C GLY A 92 -9.50 -4.65 -11.87
N LEU A 93 -10.64 -4.91 -12.53
CA LEU A 93 -11.68 -3.90 -12.73
C LEU A 93 -12.41 -3.57 -11.43
N THR A 94 -12.72 -4.59 -10.64
CA THR A 94 -13.38 -4.41 -9.34
C THR A 94 -12.44 -3.77 -8.32
N ALA A 95 -11.19 -4.22 -8.26
CA ALA A 95 -10.15 -3.61 -7.42
C ALA A 95 -9.95 -2.12 -7.79
N HIS A 96 -9.92 -1.79 -9.08
CA HIS A 96 -9.81 -0.39 -9.50
C HIS A 96 -10.96 0.48 -9.01
N LYS A 97 -12.22 0.02 -9.13
CA LYS A 97 -13.38 0.77 -8.62
C LYS A 97 -13.33 0.97 -7.11
N GLU A 98 -12.94 -0.05 -6.36
CA GLU A 98 -12.75 0.05 -4.91
C GLU A 98 -11.65 1.07 -4.58
N HIS A 99 -10.51 1.00 -5.26
CA HIS A 99 -9.38 1.89 -5.06
C HIS A 99 -9.76 3.36 -5.33
N THR A 100 -10.45 3.64 -6.43
CA THR A 100 -10.91 4.99 -6.77
C THR A 100 -11.93 5.51 -5.76
N LYS A 101 -12.80 4.65 -5.24
CA LYS A 101 -13.77 5.02 -4.19
C LYS A 101 -13.08 5.44 -2.90
N TYR A 102 -12.06 4.71 -2.46
CA TYR A 102 -11.46 4.93 -1.15
C TYR A 102 -10.30 5.93 -1.14
N LEU A 103 -9.66 6.18 -2.28
CA LEU A 103 -8.54 7.11 -2.41
C LEU A 103 -8.81 8.50 -1.77
N PRO A 104 -9.97 9.16 -1.97
CA PRO A 104 -10.24 10.47 -1.37
C PRO A 104 -10.15 10.49 0.16
N TYR A 105 -10.55 9.41 0.85
CA TYR A 105 -10.44 9.33 2.31
C TYR A 105 -8.97 9.40 2.76
N PHE A 106 -8.07 8.70 2.06
CA PHE A 106 -6.64 8.72 2.36
C PHE A 106 -5.99 10.07 2.08
N LEU A 107 -6.36 10.71 0.97
CA LEU A 107 -5.83 12.04 0.63
C LEU A 107 -6.24 13.08 1.68
N LYS A 108 -7.53 13.12 2.01
CA LYS A 108 -8.11 14.13 2.91
C LYS A 108 -7.76 13.92 4.38
N HIS A 109 -7.72 12.67 4.85
CA HIS A 109 -7.61 12.36 6.28
C HIS A 109 -6.40 11.52 6.67
N GLY A 110 -5.79 10.80 5.72
CA GLY A 110 -4.74 9.83 6.00
C GLY A 110 -3.36 10.47 6.18
N LEU A 111 -2.94 11.35 5.27
CA LEU A 111 -1.55 11.85 5.25
C LEU A 111 -1.16 12.60 6.52
N SER A 112 -2.07 13.37 7.11
CA SER A 112 -1.85 14.05 8.40
C SER A 112 -1.66 13.10 9.58
N ARG A 113 -2.09 11.84 9.43
CA ARG A 113 -1.98 10.75 10.41
C ARG A 113 -0.88 9.75 10.07
N ASN A 114 -0.02 10.07 9.09
CA ASN A 114 1.03 9.19 8.59
C ASN A 114 0.48 7.89 7.96
N ILE A 115 -0.70 7.97 7.34
CA ILE A 115 -1.36 6.87 6.64
C ILE A 115 -1.55 7.30 5.18
N ALA A 116 -0.78 6.69 4.27
CA ALA A 116 -0.94 6.92 2.84
C ALA A 116 -1.73 5.80 2.17
N PHE A 117 -2.25 6.06 0.97
CA PHE A 117 -2.94 5.04 0.18
C PHE A 117 -1.99 3.87 -0.18
N TYR A 118 -0.76 4.22 -0.57
CA TYR A 118 0.31 3.24 -0.79
C TYR A 118 1.29 3.23 0.39
N MET A 119 1.16 2.24 1.26
CA MET A 119 2.13 1.95 2.33
C MET A 119 3.06 0.83 1.86
N LEU A 120 4.25 1.20 1.38
CA LEU A 120 5.23 0.27 0.84
C LEU A 120 6.22 -0.14 1.92
N TYR A 121 6.47 -1.44 2.02
CA TYR A 121 7.39 -2.00 3.00
C TYR A 121 8.36 -2.99 2.36
N PRO A 122 9.44 -3.39 3.06
CA PRO A 122 10.30 -4.45 2.57
C PRO A 122 9.49 -5.75 2.47
N PRO A 123 9.72 -6.57 1.43
CA PRO A 123 8.93 -7.77 1.15
C PRO A 123 9.08 -8.84 2.23
N LEU A 124 10.11 -8.75 3.08
CA LEU A 124 10.43 -9.69 4.13
C LEU A 124 10.58 -8.94 5.45
N LEU A 125 10.03 -9.50 6.54
CA LEU A 125 10.24 -8.99 7.91
C LEU A 125 11.47 -9.57 8.59
N VAL A 126 12.16 -10.50 7.93
CA VAL A 126 13.30 -11.21 8.50
C VAL A 126 14.50 -11.06 7.59
N CYS A 127 15.68 -10.96 8.19
CA CYS A 127 16.92 -10.88 7.44
C CYS A 127 17.25 -12.22 6.78
N VAL A 128 17.24 -12.25 5.45
CA VAL A 128 17.58 -13.43 4.64
C VAL A 128 19.04 -13.86 4.85
N GLU A 129 19.95 -12.89 4.93
CA GLU A 129 21.38 -13.17 5.01
C GLU A 129 21.75 -13.84 6.35
N CYS A 130 21.20 -13.32 7.45
CA CYS A 130 21.40 -13.89 8.77
C CYS A 130 20.70 -15.24 8.94
N MET A 131 19.54 -15.43 8.30
CA MET A 131 18.83 -16.71 8.30
C MET A 131 19.65 -17.78 7.57
N ARG A 132 20.26 -17.45 6.43
CA ARG A 132 21.08 -18.38 5.64
C ARG A 132 22.28 -18.92 6.42
N HIS A 133 22.92 -18.08 7.23
CA HIS A 133 24.12 -18.43 8.01
C HIS A 133 23.84 -19.22 9.29
N HIS A 134 22.59 -19.27 9.78
CA HIS A 134 22.25 -19.90 11.06
C HIS A 134 21.07 -20.89 10.92
N ARG A 135 21.28 -21.96 10.14
CA ARG A 135 20.28 -23.01 9.91
C ARG A 135 19.95 -23.91 11.14
N SER A 136 20.69 -23.78 12.25
CA SER A 136 20.72 -24.82 13.30
C SER A 136 19.91 -24.56 14.57
N SER A 137 19.26 -23.41 14.76
CA SER A 137 18.58 -23.10 16.03
C SER A 137 17.06 -23.14 15.87
N LYS A 138 16.35 -23.94 16.66
CA LYS A 138 14.88 -24.14 16.59
C LYS A 138 14.04 -22.92 17.04
N ASN A 139 14.65 -21.74 17.18
CA ASN A 139 14.03 -20.52 17.71
C ASN A 139 14.52 -19.25 16.97
N THR A 140 14.56 -19.32 15.64
CA THR A 140 15.31 -18.41 14.76
C THR A 140 14.53 -17.21 14.25
N SER A 141 13.20 -17.27 14.14
CA SER A 141 12.42 -16.24 13.44
C SER A 141 12.43 -14.88 14.14
N LEU A 142 12.27 -14.85 15.47
CA LEU A 142 12.30 -13.62 16.28
C LEU A 142 13.70 -12.97 16.35
N ARG A 143 14.76 -13.78 16.26
CA ARG A 143 16.14 -13.30 16.37
C ARG A 143 16.61 -12.56 15.12
N TYR A 144 15.93 -12.73 14.00
CA TYR A 144 16.30 -12.12 12.72
C TYR A 144 15.23 -11.16 12.21
N THR A 145 14.22 -10.85 13.01
CA THR A 145 13.21 -9.84 12.69
C THR A 145 13.90 -8.49 12.46
N LEU A 146 13.55 -7.85 11.35
CA LEU A 146 14.00 -6.52 11.01
C LEU A 146 13.31 -5.50 11.94
N GLY A 147 14.04 -4.47 12.34
CA GLY A 147 13.53 -3.41 13.21
C GLY A 147 14.00 -2.04 12.75
N GLU A 148 13.88 -1.03 13.61
CA GLU A 148 14.32 0.36 13.30
C GLU A 148 13.78 0.84 11.95
N GLU A 149 12.46 0.74 11.84
CA GLU A 149 11.74 1.16 10.66
C GLU A 149 11.88 2.67 10.46
N VAL A 150 12.20 3.08 9.23
CA VAL A 150 12.29 4.48 8.83
C VAL A 150 11.39 4.68 7.62
N SER A 151 10.43 5.58 7.76
CA SER A 151 9.42 5.88 6.74
C SER A 151 9.67 7.23 6.09
N HIS A 152 9.49 7.30 4.77
CA HIS A 152 9.65 8.50 3.97
C HIS A 152 8.43 8.70 3.05
N PRO A 153 7.98 9.95 2.83
CA PRO A 153 6.95 10.24 1.84
C PRO A 153 7.49 10.00 0.43
N ILE A 154 6.67 9.42 -0.45
CA ILE A 154 7.03 9.02 -1.81
C ILE A 154 5.94 9.37 -2.81
N THR A 155 6.31 9.52 -4.08
CA THR A 155 5.32 9.62 -5.16
C THR A 155 5.19 8.27 -5.86
N VAL A 156 3.95 7.81 -6.04
CA VAL A 156 3.62 6.56 -6.74
C VAL A 156 2.91 6.86 -8.06
N PHE A 157 3.52 6.47 -9.17
CA PHE A 157 2.95 6.56 -10.50
C PHE A 157 2.18 5.29 -10.82
N THR A 158 0.87 5.41 -11.08
CA THR A 158 -0.03 4.30 -11.40
C THR A 158 -0.75 4.55 -12.71
N ALA A 159 -1.16 3.49 -13.42
CA ALA A 159 -1.88 3.67 -14.68
C ALA A 159 -3.32 4.15 -14.45
N HIS A 160 -3.94 3.70 -13.35
CA HIS A 160 -5.38 3.85 -13.14
C HIS A 160 -5.79 4.95 -12.16
N LEU A 161 -4.97 5.25 -11.15
CA LEU A 161 -5.23 6.33 -10.18
C LEU A 161 -4.39 7.58 -10.49
N GLY A 162 -3.63 7.55 -11.58
CA GLY A 162 -2.63 8.56 -11.88
C GLY A 162 -1.54 8.60 -10.81
N ILE A 163 -1.22 9.81 -10.35
CA ILE A 163 -0.11 10.06 -9.43
C ILE A 163 -0.65 10.16 -8.01
N VAL A 164 -0.22 9.25 -7.15
CA VAL A 164 -0.75 9.11 -5.78
C VAL A 164 0.37 9.26 -4.75
N PRO A 165 0.17 10.00 -3.64
CA PRO A 165 1.11 10.04 -2.54
C PRO A 165 1.16 8.68 -1.81
N GLY A 166 2.37 8.24 -1.49
CA GLY A 166 2.65 7.04 -0.73
C GLY A 166 3.61 7.28 0.43
N ILE A 167 3.83 6.24 1.23
CA ILE A 167 4.90 6.18 2.23
C ILE A 167 5.70 4.91 1.99
N ALA A 168 7.02 5.05 1.86
CA ALA A 168 7.95 3.92 1.81
C ALA A 168 8.63 3.76 3.16
N THR A 169 8.57 2.55 3.71
CA THR A 169 9.21 2.18 4.97
C THR A 169 10.36 1.22 4.70
N SER A 170 11.54 1.55 5.23
CA SER A 170 12.71 0.69 5.25
C SER A 170 12.87 0.05 6.62
N ALA A 171 13.48 -1.14 6.71
CA ALA A 171 13.73 -1.84 7.97
C ALA A 171 15.18 -2.32 8.05
N TYR A 172 15.76 -2.31 9.24
CA TYR A 172 17.19 -2.57 9.48
C TYR A 172 17.43 -3.89 10.21
N CYS A 173 18.47 -4.62 9.78
CA CYS A 173 18.97 -5.77 10.50
C CYS A 173 20.13 -5.36 11.41
N ARG A 174 19.93 -5.48 12.72
CA ARG A 174 20.96 -5.20 13.74
C ARG A 174 22.18 -6.13 13.70
N LYS A 175 22.08 -7.26 13.00
CA LYS A 175 23.11 -8.30 13.03
C LYS A 175 24.12 -8.17 11.89
N CYS A 176 23.64 -8.01 10.66
CA CYS A 176 24.50 -7.82 9.48
C CYS A 176 24.59 -6.35 9.03
N ASN A 177 23.95 -5.44 9.77
CA ASN A 177 23.91 -4.01 9.49
C ASN A 177 23.34 -3.65 8.11
N THR A 178 22.46 -4.49 7.57
CA THR A 178 21.81 -4.28 6.27
C THR A 178 20.45 -3.62 6.44
N ARG A 179 20.19 -2.56 5.67
CA ARG A 179 18.86 -1.95 5.57
C ARG A 179 18.13 -2.51 4.35
N TYR A 180 16.96 -3.07 4.61
CA TYR A 180 16.01 -3.55 3.63
C TYR A 180 15.04 -2.45 3.29
N TYR A 181 14.75 -2.37 2.02
CA TYR A 181 13.88 -1.37 1.43
C TYR A 181 12.72 -2.07 0.74
N PRO A 182 11.57 -1.40 0.51
CA PRO A 182 10.60 -1.89 -0.46
C PRO A 182 11.32 -2.09 -1.81
N ASN A 183 10.83 -2.94 -2.72
CA ASN A 183 11.49 -3.08 -4.01
C ASN A 183 11.49 -1.72 -4.74
N TYR A 184 12.63 -1.01 -4.75
CA TYR A 184 12.72 0.33 -5.33
C TYR A 184 14.14 0.70 -5.75
N TYR A 185 14.21 1.75 -6.56
CA TYR A 185 15.42 2.33 -7.11
C TYR A 185 15.59 3.78 -6.62
N VAL A 186 16.82 4.17 -6.26
CA VAL A 186 17.15 5.54 -5.85
C VAL A 186 17.69 6.30 -7.07
N HIS A 187 17.03 7.39 -7.48
CA HIS A 187 17.62 8.39 -8.37
C HIS A 187 18.13 9.56 -7.51
N THR A 188 19.40 9.95 -7.72
CA THR A 188 20.17 11.04 -7.09
C THR A 188 19.58 11.74 -5.85
N GLN A 189 20.27 11.61 -4.72
CA GLN A 189 20.12 12.38 -3.47
C GLN A 189 18.67 12.68 -3.05
N ALA A 190 18.05 11.68 -2.44
CA ALA A 190 17.04 11.80 -1.36
C ALA A 190 15.54 11.88 -1.69
N THR A 191 15.09 11.67 -2.93
CA THR A 191 13.64 11.50 -3.22
C THR A 191 13.33 10.13 -3.81
N HIS A 192 12.42 9.38 -3.19
CA HIS A 192 12.03 8.04 -3.66
C HIS A 192 10.75 8.11 -4.48
N TYR A 193 10.82 7.59 -5.71
CA TYR A 193 9.70 7.48 -6.63
C TYR A 193 9.42 6.01 -6.92
N TYR A 194 8.15 5.67 -7.05
CA TYR A 194 7.69 4.32 -7.35
C TYR A 194 6.81 4.35 -8.57
N MET A 195 7.00 3.37 -9.44
CA MET A 195 6.21 3.23 -10.66
C MET A 195 5.60 1.83 -10.67
N ALA A 196 4.29 1.77 -10.87
CA ALA A 196 3.60 0.52 -11.03
C ALA A 196 4.02 -0.16 -12.34
N VAL A 197 4.01 -1.50 -12.33
CA VAL A 197 4.52 -2.31 -13.45
C VAL A 197 3.75 -2.05 -14.74
N ASP A 198 2.43 -1.87 -14.64
CA ASP A 198 1.54 -1.52 -15.75
C ASP A 198 1.92 -0.20 -16.44
N VAL A 199 2.39 0.81 -15.69
CA VAL A 199 2.92 2.07 -16.24
C VAL A 199 4.22 1.82 -17.00
N CYS A 200 5.11 0.99 -16.46
CA CYS A 200 6.35 0.64 -17.14
C CYS A 200 6.10 -0.16 -18.43
N GLU A 201 5.14 -1.10 -18.41
CA GLU A 201 4.67 -1.87 -19.57
C GLU A 201 4.05 -0.96 -20.62
N PHE A 202 3.25 0.02 -20.19
CA PHE A 202 2.65 1.03 -21.05
C PHE A 202 3.72 1.86 -21.77
N PHE A 203 4.72 2.37 -21.05
CA PHE A 203 5.85 3.09 -21.66
C PHE A 203 6.66 2.21 -22.60
N THR A 204 6.97 0.98 -22.20
CA THR A 204 7.67 0.02 -23.06
C THR A 204 6.90 -0.21 -24.36
N SER A 205 5.59 -0.38 -24.28
CA SER A 205 4.74 -0.61 -25.46
C SER A 205 4.69 0.62 -26.38
N MET A 206 4.54 1.82 -25.83
CA MET A 206 4.51 3.06 -26.63
C MET A 206 5.86 3.36 -27.28
N MET A 207 6.95 3.17 -26.55
CA MET A 207 8.31 3.45 -27.06
C MET A 207 8.73 2.42 -28.10
N ALA A 208 8.42 1.12 -27.89
CA ALA A 208 8.80 0.05 -28.79
C ALA A 208 7.91 -0.06 -30.04
N ASN A 209 6.59 0.08 -29.90
CA ASN A 209 5.65 -0.17 -30.99
C ASN A 209 5.22 1.11 -31.73
N SER A 210 5.09 2.21 -31.00
CA SER A 210 4.59 3.49 -31.55
C SER A 210 5.69 4.54 -31.70
N TRP A 211 6.96 4.17 -31.45
CA TRP A 211 8.12 5.07 -31.52
C TRP A 211 7.91 6.37 -30.74
N THR A 212 7.12 6.32 -29.66
CA THR A 212 6.77 7.49 -28.87
C THR A 212 7.99 7.88 -28.04
N SER A 213 8.45 9.13 -28.15
CA SER A 213 9.58 9.60 -27.35
C SER A 213 9.26 9.58 -25.85
N ALA A 214 10.28 9.49 -24.99
CA ALA A 214 10.08 9.55 -23.54
C ALA A 214 9.39 10.86 -23.10
N THR A 215 9.70 11.98 -23.75
CA THR A 215 9.02 13.27 -23.53
C THR A 215 7.52 13.18 -23.83
N ASN A 216 7.15 12.54 -24.95
CA ASN A 216 5.75 12.36 -25.31
C ASN A 216 5.05 11.38 -24.36
N CYS A 217 5.72 10.30 -23.92
CA CYS A 217 5.18 9.38 -22.93
C CYS A 217 4.87 10.09 -21.61
N ALA A 218 5.80 10.93 -21.11
CA ALA A 218 5.59 11.71 -19.89
C ALA A 218 4.41 12.68 -20.07
N ARG A 219 4.28 13.32 -21.24
CA ARG A 219 3.16 14.22 -21.53
C ARG A 219 1.82 13.47 -21.60
N ILE A 220 1.75 12.37 -22.34
CA ILE A 220 0.56 11.51 -22.43
C ILE A 220 0.14 11.05 -21.04
N TYR A 221 1.08 10.60 -20.21
CA TYR A 221 0.77 10.20 -18.84
C TYR A 221 0.16 11.36 -18.05
N ASN A 222 0.80 12.54 -18.05
CA ASN A 222 0.32 13.70 -17.30
C ASN A 222 -1.03 14.26 -17.80
N GLU A 223 -1.32 14.13 -19.10
CA GLU A 223 -2.53 14.70 -19.71
C GLU A 223 -3.70 13.71 -19.77
N SER A 224 -3.43 12.41 -19.85
CA SER A 224 -4.45 11.37 -20.06
C SER A 224 -4.65 10.44 -18.87
N LEU A 225 -3.62 10.23 -18.03
CA LEU A 225 -3.66 9.26 -16.92
C LEU A 225 -3.54 9.92 -15.54
N ALA A 226 -2.90 11.08 -15.43
CA ALA A 226 -2.80 11.78 -14.16
C ALA A 226 -4.16 12.37 -13.79
N ASP A 227 -4.69 11.94 -12.65
CA ASP A 227 -5.85 12.58 -12.04
C ASP A 227 -5.43 13.83 -11.27
N LEU A 228 -5.72 15.01 -11.84
CA LEU A 228 -5.39 16.29 -11.22
C LEU A 228 -6.29 16.60 -10.01
N SER A 229 -7.41 15.90 -9.83
CA SER A 229 -8.25 16.09 -8.63
C SER A 229 -7.51 15.71 -7.35
N VAL A 230 -6.57 14.77 -7.45
CA VAL A 230 -5.68 14.37 -6.35
C VAL A 230 -4.89 15.55 -5.81
N GLN A 231 -4.54 16.55 -6.64
CA GLN A 231 -3.76 17.71 -6.18
C GLN A 231 -4.54 18.64 -5.25
N ALA A 232 -5.87 18.70 -5.40
CA ALA A 232 -6.71 19.60 -4.60
C ALA A 232 -6.82 19.15 -3.14
N ASP A 233 -6.76 17.83 -2.89
CA ASP A 233 -6.96 17.23 -1.58
C ASP A 233 -5.66 17.01 -0.78
N LEU A 234 -4.51 17.42 -1.31
CA LEU A 234 -3.23 17.20 -0.65
C LEU A 234 -2.99 18.20 0.48
N PRO A 235 -2.34 17.76 1.57
CA PRO A 235 -1.89 18.66 2.62
C PRO A 235 -0.77 19.57 2.11
N ALA A 236 -0.71 20.79 2.64
CA ALA A 236 0.33 21.77 2.33
C ALA A 236 1.77 21.30 2.66
N SER A 237 1.90 20.27 3.51
CA SER A 237 3.17 19.62 3.85
C SER A 237 3.69 18.65 2.77
N TRP A 238 2.93 18.41 1.71
CA TRP A 238 3.38 17.56 0.61
C TRP A 238 4.32 18.33 -0.31
N HIS A 239 5.60 17.93 -0.34
CA HIS A 239 6.65 18.62 -1.11
C HIS A 239 7.16 17.80 -2.30
N ASN A 240 6.74 16.55 -2.43
CA ASN A 240 7.17 15.70 -3.53
C ASN A 240 6.45 16.06 -4.82
N ARG A 241 7.18 15.99 -5.93
CA ARG A 241 6.65 16.24 -7.27
C ARG A 241 5.50 15.27 -7.59
N LEU A 242 4.41 15.81 -8.13
CA LEU A 242 3.26 15.05 -8.64
C LEU A 242 3.08 15.24 -10.13
N ARG A 243 4.17 15.00 -10.85
CA ARG A 243 4.25 15.12 -12.30
C ARG A 243 5.26 14.11 -12.80
N MET A 244 4.91 13.40 -13.86
CA MET A 244 5.82 12.52 -14.58
C MET A 244 6.78 13.36 -15.42
N GLU A 245 8.08 13.11 -15.26
CA GLU A 245 9.13 13.71 -16.10
C GLU A 245 9.78 12.68 -17.02
N ILE A 246 10.63 13.16 -17.92
CA ILE A 246 11.27 12.31 -18.94
C ILE A 246 12.19 11.26 -18.30
N GLU A 247 12.86 11.61 -17.21
CA GLU A 247 13.75 10.74 -16.44
C GLU A 247 12.98 9.57 -15.82
N ASP A 248 11.76 9.82 -15.32
CA ASP A 248 10.89 8.80 -14.75
C ASP A 248 10.52 7.75 -15.80
N VAL A 249 10.20 8.19 -17.03
CA VAL A 249 9.86 7.31 -18.15
C VAL A 249 11.05 6.45 -18.57
N TRP A 250 12.22 7.07 -18.76
CA TRP A 250 13.43 6.31 -19.10
C TRP A 250 13.74 5.27 -18.03
N MET A 251 13.60 5.63 -16.75
CA MET A 251 13.82 4.70 -15.66
C MET A 251 12.82 3.53 -15.68
N GLY A 252 11.53 3.81 -15.85
CA GLY A 252 10.50 2.77 -15.98
C GLY A 252 10.79 1.83 -17.15
N PHE A 253 11.17 2.39 -18.30
CA PHE A 253 11.56 1.62 -19.49
C PHE A 253 12.79 0.73 -19.24
N TYR A 254 13.86 1.27 -18.65
CA TYR A 254 15.06 0.49 -18.34
C TYR A 254 14.82 -0.59 -17.29
N LEU A 255 14.07 -0.30 -16.23
CA LEU A 255 13.74 -1.27 -15.17
C LEU A 255 12.90 -2.41 -15.72
N HIS A 256 11.90 -2.10 -16.54
CA HIS A 256 11.09 -3.13 -17.18
C HIS A 256 11.91 -3.94 -18.19
N GLY A 257 12.70 -3.29 -19.05
CA GLY A 257 13.61 -3.95 -19.96
C GLY A 257 14.62 -4.87 -19.24
N ALA A 258 15.19 -4.42 -18.12
CA ALA A 258 16.11 -5.21 -17.31
C ALA A 258 15.42 -6.40 -16.61
N ASN A 259 14.17 -6.24 -16.15
CA ASN A 259 13.38 -7.33 -15.57
C ASN A 259 12.93 -8.36 -16.61
N VAL A 260 12.73 -7.96 -17.87
CA VAL A 260 12.48 -8.89 -18.99
C VAL A 260 13.71 -9.78 -19.25
N TYR A 261 14.93 -9.29 -19.02
CA TYR A 261 16.15 -10.12 -19.07
C TYR A 261 16.45 -10.85 -17.75
N ALA A 262 16.03 -10.34 -16.59
CA ALA A 262 16.17 -11.02 -15.30
C ALA A 262 15.18 -12.19 -15.10
N LEU A 263 14.19 -12.34 -15.98
CA LEU A 263 13.31 -13.51 -16.02
C LEU A 263 14.04 -14.84 -16.32
N LEU A 264 15.31 -14.80 -16.76
CA LEU A 264 16.18 -15.99 -16.77
C LEU A 264 16.61 -16.46 -15.36
N PHE A 265 16.33 -15.70 -14.29
CA PHE A 265 16.56 -16.12 -12.90
C PHE A 265 15.29 -16.61 -12.16
N LYS A 266 14.13 -16.72 -12.84
CA LYS A 266 12.87 -17.17 -12.23
C LYS A 266 12.72 -18.70 -12.12
N HIS A 267 13.78 -19.48 -12.35
CA HIS A 267 13.79 -20.94 -12.18
C HIS A 267 14.52 -21.47 -10.94
N ALA A 268 14.84 -20.61 -9.96
CA ALA A 268 15.62 -21.03 -8.80
C ALA A 268 14.94 -20.84 -7.44
N ILE A 269 13.60 -20.91 -7.33
CA ILE A 269 12.93 -21.13 -6.04
C ILE A 269 11.66 -21.96 -6.27
N ASN A 270 11.84 -23.28 -6.41
CA ASN A 270 10.85 -24.29 -6.07
C ASN A 270 11.52 -25.22 -5.06
N VAL A 271 11.44 -24.84 -3.78
CA VAL A 271 11.44 -25.73 -2.60
C VAL A 271 10.57 -25.04 -1.55
#